data_AF-A0A1B9NE34-F1
#
_entry.id   AF-A0A1B9NE34-F1
#
_cell.length_a   1.000
_cell.length_b   1.000
_cell.length_c   1.000
_cell.angle_alpha   90.00
_cell.angle_beta   90.00
_cell.angle_gamma   90.00
#
_symmetry.space_group_name_H-M   'P 1'
#
loop_
_entity.id
_entity.type
_entity.pdbx_description
1 polymer ?
#
loop_
_entity_poly.entity_id
_entity_poly.type
_entity_poly.pdbx_seq_one_letter_code
_entity_poly.pdbx_strand_id
1 'polypeptide(L)'
;MFKVNFEQVGTAGLDITNGANIIEQHLADMDKALAPLRSDWSGAASEAYQISQRNWNQAIADMKVLLAQIGTQVGRDNEQFGNTEHANEKRFV
;
A
#
# COMPACT_ATOMS: atom_id res chain seq x y z
N MET A 1 -0.92 -1.12 -26.84
CA MET A 1 0.14 -1.55 -25.92
C MET A 1 -0.01 -0.94 -24.52
N PHE A 2 -0.45 0.32 -24.37
CA PHE A 2 -0.64 0.97 -23.06
C PHE A 2 -1.73 0.34 -22.16
N LYS A 3 -2.83 -0.16 -22.74
CA LYS A 3 -3.93 -0.81 -21.98
C LYS A 3 -3.49 -1.99 -21.10
N VAL A 4 -2.58 -2.83 -21.61
CA VAL A 4 -2.02 -3.98 -20.88
C VAL A 4 -1.16 -3.55 -19.69
N ASN A 5 -0.39 -2.46 -19.85
CA ASN A 5 0.42 -1.92 -18.75
C ASN A 5 -0.45 -1.39 -17.60
N PHE A 6 -1.63 -0.82 -17.90
CA PHE A 6 -2.53 -0.30 -16.85
C PHE A 6 -3.20 -1.40 -16.04
N GLU A 7 -3.61 -2.50 -16.66
CA GLU A 7 -4.12 -3.68 -15.94
C GLU A 7 -3.05 -4.25 -15.00
N GLN A 8 -1.80 -4.33 -15.47
CA GLN A 8 -0.67 -4.76 -14.64
C GLN A 8 -0.42 -3.84 -13.44
N VAL A 9 -0.57 -2.51 -13.60
CA VAL A 9 -0.44 -1.57 -12.49
C VAL A 9 -1.59 -1.71 -11.49
N GLY A 10 -2.81 -1.93 -11.97
CA GLY A 10 -3.97 -2.21 -11.13
C GLY A 10 -3.79 -3.49 -10.30
N THR A 11 -3.34 -4.57 -10.94
CA THR A 11 -3.01 -5.83 -10.26
C THR A 11 -1.89 -5.65 -9.24
N ALA A 12 -0.79 -4.98 -9.60
CA ALA A 12 0.30 -4.70 -8.67
C ALA A 12 -0.16 -3.89 -7.44
N GLY A 13 -1.09 -2.94 -7.62
CA GLY A 13 -1.67 -2.18 -6.53
C GLY A 13 -2.47 -3.04 -5.54
N LEU A 14 -3.27 -3.97 -6.07
CA LEU A 14 -4.02 -4.95 -5.26
C LEU A 14 -3.07 -5.90 -4.52
N ASP A 15 -2.05 -6.41 -5.20
CA ASP A 15 -1.07 -7.34 -4.61
C ASP A 15 -0.31 -6.70 -3.45
N ILE A 16 0.14 -5.45 -3.60
CA ILE A 16 0.83 -4.74 -2.52
C ILE A 16 -0.14 -4.44 -1.37
N THR A 17 -1.40 -4.09 -1.65
CA THR A 17 -2.41 -3.86 -0.60
C THR A 17 -2.66 -5.13 0.21
N ASN A 18 -2.79 -6.27 -0.48
CA ASN A 18 -2.93 -7.58 0.15
C ASN A 18 -1.68 -7.93 0.97
N GLY A 19 -0.48 -7.70 0.42
CA GLY A 19 0.77 -7.88 1.14
C GLY A 19 0.87 -7.03 2.39
N ALA A 20 0.48 -5.76 2.33
CA ALA A 20 0.45 -4.85 3.47
C ALA A 20 -0.50 -5.35 4.58
N ASN A 21 -1.69 -5.82 4.20
CA ASN A 21 -2.65 -6.39 5.16
C ASN A 21 -2.12 -7.68 5.80
N ILE A 22 -1.44 -8.54 5.04
CA ILE A 22 -0.80 -9.75 5.56
C ILE A 22 0.30 -9.39 6.58
N ILE A 23 1.15 -8.41 6.24
CA ILE A 23 2.21 -7.93 7.16
C ILE A 23 1.59 -7.36 8.44
N GLU A 24 0.54 -6.55 8.32
CA GLU A 24 -0.20 -6.00 9.46
C GLU A 24 -0.77 -7.11 10.37
N GLN A 25 -1.35 -8.16 9.78
CA GLN A 25 -1.84 -9.31 10.53
C GLN A 25 -0.72 -10.04 11.27
N HIS A 26 0.41 -10.32 10.59
CA HIS A 26 1.56 -10.96 11.22
C HIS A 26 2.14 -10.14 12.39
N LEU A 27 2.18 -8.82 12.25
CA LEU A 27 2.65 -7.93 13.32
C LEU A 27 1.67 -7.88 14.50
N ALA A 28 0.36 -7.91 14.23
CA ALA A 28 -0.66 -8.02 15.27
C ALA A 28 -0.60 -9.35 16.02
N ASP A 29 -0.36 -10.45 15.31
CA ASP A 29 -0.21 -11.78 15.91
C ASP A 29 1.09 -11.87 16.73
N MET A 30 2.18 -11.30 16.22
CA MET A 30 3.43 -11.15 16.97
C MET A 30 3.21 -10.32 18.25
N ASP A 31 2.49 -9.20 18.17
CA ASP A 31 2.20 -8.37 19.34
C ASP A 31 1.43 -9.14 20.43
N LYS A 32 0.39 -9.88 20.02
CA LYS A 32 -0.36 -10.75 20.95
C LYS A 32 0.52 -11.82 21.60
N ALA A 33 1.41 -12.44 20.83
CA ALA A 33 2.33 -13.46 21.34
C ALA A 33 3.34 -12.86 22.34
N LEU A 34 3.74 -11.60 22.14
CA LEU A 34 4.70 -10.91 23.00
C LEU A 34 4.03 -10.28 24.24
N ALA A 35 2.72 -10.03 24.22
CA ALA A 35 1.98 -9.43 25.34
C ALA A 35 2.27 -10.06 26.72
N PRO A 36 2.28 -11.39 26.92
CA PRO A 36 2.58 -11.98 28.22
C PRO A 36 4.07 -11.87 28.61
N LEU A 37 4.99 -11.71 27.65
CA LEU A 37 6.42 -11.53 27.91
C LEU A 37 6.78 -10.09 28.27
N ARG A 38 5.89 -9.13 27.98
CA ARG A 38 6.10 -7.70 28.29
C ARG A 38 6.22 -7.42 29.78
N SER A 39 5.64 -8.26 30.66
CA SER A 39 5.80 -8.11 32.11
C SER A 39 7.24 -8.32 32.57
N ASP A 40 7.99 -9.13 31.82
CA ASP A 40 9.34 -9.58 32.20
C ASP A 40 10.43 -8.77 31.48
N TRP A 41 10.04 -7.88 30.56
CA TRP A 41 10.95 -7.01 29.85
C TRP A 41 11.43 -5.87 30.75
N SER A 42 12.75 -5.78 30.94
CA SER A 42 13.39 -4.60 31.51
C SER A 42 13.22 -3.39 30.58
N GLY A 43 13.36 -2.18 31.13
CA GLY A 43 12.99 -0.91 30.46
C GLY A 43 13.55 -0.75 29.02
N ALA A 44 14.79 -1.17 28.77
CA ALA A 44 15.40 -1.09 27.44
C ALA A 44 14.73 -2.01 26.39
N ALA A 45 14.28 -3.21 26.79
CA ALA A 45 13.59 -4.13 25.89
C ALA A 45 12.17 -3.63 25.55
N SER A 46 11.46 -3.06 26.53
CA SER A 46 10.18 -2.39 26.30
C SER A 46 10.31 -1.20 25.35
N GLU A 47 11.35 -0.38 25.52
CA GLU A 47 11.62 0.77 24.66
C GLU A 47 11.95 0.34 23.22
N ALA A 48 12.84 -0.63 23.03
CA ALA A 48 13.20 -1.16 21.72
C ALA A 48 11.99 -1.77 20.99
N TYR A 49 11.13 -2.46 21.72
CA TYR A 49 9.88 -2.98 21.18
C TYR A 49 8.96 -1.85 20.72
N GLN A 50 8.73 -0.83 21.56
CA GLN A 50 7.86 0.29 21.20
C GLN A 50 8.39 1.07 20.00
N ILE A 51 9.72 1.23 19.88
CA ILE A 51 10.35 1.83 18.69
C ILE A 51 10.04 0.98 17.46
N SER A 52 10.27 -0.34 17.54
CA SER A 52 10.00 -1.26 16.45
C SER A 52 8.52 -1.19 16.06
N GLN A 53 7.62 -1.12 17.05
CA GLN A 53 6.18 -1.02 16.83
C GLN A 53 5.77 0.21 16.05
N ARG A 54 6.31 1.37 16.42
CA ARG A 54 6.09 2.60 15.67
C ARG A 54 6.64 2.49 14.24
N ASN A 55 7.82 1.93 14.07
CA ASN A 55 8.48 1.84 12.76
C ASN A 55 7.69 0.97 11.78
N TRP A 56 7.26 -0.23 12.17
CA TRP A 56 6.51 -1.09 11.26
C TRP A 56 5.10 -0.53 10.96
N ASN A 57 4.45 0.09 11.94
CA ASN A 57 3.13 0.72 11.73
C ASN A 57 3.24 1.88 10.73
N GLN A 58 4.28 2.70 10.87
CA GLN A 58 4.56 3.79 9.93
C GLN A 58 4.83 3.25 8.52
N ALA A 59 5.67 2.23 8.39
CA ALA A 59 6.00 1.64 7.09
C ALA A 59 4.75 1.10 6.36
N ILE A 60 3.83 0.43 7.07
CA ILE A 60 2.56 -0.04 6.49
C ILE A 60 1.69 1.14 6.04
N ALA A 61 1.58 2.18 6.88
CA ALA A 61 0.81 3.37 6.54
C ALA A 61 1.36 4.05 5.28
N ASP A 62 2.68 4.22 5.19
CA ASP A 62 3.34 4.82 4.04
C ASP A 62 3.13 4.00 2.76
N MET A 63 3.20 2.67 2.84
CA MET A 63 2.86 1.78 1.72
C MET A 63 1.42 2.00 1.24
N LYS A 64 0.44 2.03 2.15
CA LYS A 64 -0.97 2.25 1.82
C LYS A 64 -1.18 3.62 1.15
N VAL A 65 -0.51 4.66 1.63
CA VAL A 65 -0.55 6.01 1.04
C VAL A 65 0.04 6.02 -0.37
N LEU A 66 1.22 5.42 -0.57
CA LEU A 66 1.87 5.35 -1.86
C LEU A 66 0.99 4.62 -2.89
N LEU A 67 0.34 3.52 -2.48
CA LEU A 67 -0.57 2.77 -3.33
C LEU A 67 -1.79 3.59 -3.74
N ALA A 68 -2.39 4.32 -2.80
CA ALA A 68 -3.50 5.22 -3.11
C ALA A 68 -3.06 6.30 -4.13
N GLN A 69 -1.86 6.87 -3.96
CA GLN A 69 -1.31 7.84 -4.90
C GLN A 69 -1.13 7.24 -6.30
N ILE A 70 -0.51 6.06 -6.41
CA ILE A 70 -0.35 5.34 -7.69
C ILE A 70 -1.71 5.08 -8.34
N GLY A 71 -2.70 4.59 -7.57
CA GLY A 71 -4.06 4.36 -8.07
C GLY A 71 -4.72 5.63 -8.62
N THR A 72 -4.60 6.76 -7.91
CA THR A 72 -5.16 8.04 -8.39
C THR A 72 -4.46 8.56 -9.64
N GLN A 73 -3.15 8.33 -9.79
CA GLN A 73 -2.42 8.76 -10.97
C GLN A 73 -2.84 7.95 -12.19
N VAL A 74 -2.93 6.63 -12.05
CA VAL A 74 -3.41 5.73 -13.11
C VAL A 74 -4.86 6.05 -13.52
N GLY A 75 -5.73 6.37 -12.55
CA GLY A 75 -7.10 6.77 -12.83
C GLY A 75 -7.20 8.10 -13.61
N ARG A 76 -6.36 9.09 -13.27
CA ARG A 76 -6.29 10.37 -14.00
C ARG A 76 -5.79 10.21 -15.43
N ASP A 77 -4.78 9.36 -15.63
CA ASP A 77 -4.26 9.07 -16.96
C ASP A 77 -5.33 8.41 -17.85
N ASN A 78 -6.24 7.61 -17.28
CA ASN A 78 -7.37 7.00 -17.99
C ASN A 78 -8.38 8.04 -18.52
N GLU A 79 -8.82 8.98 -17.68
CA GLU A 79 -9.73 10.06 -18.11
C GLU A 79 -9.11 10.93 -19.20
N GLN A 80 -7.82 11.25 -19.08
CA GLN A 80 -7.13 12.06 -20.08
C GLN A 80 -7.02 11.32 -21.42
N PHE A 81 -6.75 10.01 -21.41
CA PHE A 81 -6.69 9.21 -22.64
C PHE A 81 -8.05 9.07 -23.31
N GLY A 82 -9.10 8.70 -22.58
CA GLY A 82 -10.45 8.57 -23.14
C GLY A 82 -10.94 9.86 -23.79
N ASN A 83 -10.66 11.00 -23.17
CA ASN A 83 -10.97 12.31 -23.74
C ASN A 83 -10.14 12.62 -24.99
N THR A 84 -8.86 12.23 -25.02
CA THR A 84 -7.96 12.48 -26.15
C THR A 84 -8.28 11.59 -27.35
N GLU A 85 -8.57 10.30 -27.13
CA GLU A 85 -9.02 9.40 -28.20
C GLU A 85 -10.36 9.84 -28.77
N HIS A 86 -11.36 10.16 -27.94
CA HIS A 86 -12.65 10.68 -28.42
C HIS A 86 -12.51 12.00 -29.20
N ALA A 87 -11.63 12.90 -28.76
CA ALA A 87 -11.39 14.15 -29.46
C ALA A 87 -10.70 13.94 -30.81
N ASN A 88 -9.80 12.96 -30.89
CA ASN A 88 -9.14 12.58 -32.14
C ASN A 88 -10.10 11.84 -33.09
N GLU A 89 -10.92 10.91 -32.61
CA GLU A 89 -11.95 10.23 -33.42
C GLU A 89 -12.90 11.24 -34.08
N LYS A 90 -13.41 12.23 -33.32
CA LYS A 90 -14.27 13.28 -33.86
C LYS A 90 -13.60 14.21 -34.87
N ARG A 91 -12.27 14.18 -34.97
CA ARG A 91 -11.48 15.05 -35.84
C ARG A 91 -11.09 14.37 -37.15
N PHE A 92 -11.25 13.05 -37.25
CA PHE A 92 -10.98 12.26 -38.45
C PHE A 92 -12.24 11.63 -39.08
N VAL A 93 -13.44 12.05 -38.64
CA VAL A 93 -14.73 11.81 -39.32
C VAL A 93 -15.31 13.09 -39.90
#